data_AF-A0A9X1SYV4-F1
#
_entry.id   AF-A0A9X1SYV4-F1
#
_cell.length_a   1.000
_cell.length_b   1.000
_cell.length_c   1.000
_cell.angle_alpha   90.00
_cell.angle_beta   90.00
_cell.angle_gamma   90.00
#
_symmetry.space_group_name_H-M   'P 1'
#
loop_
_entity.id
_entity.type
_entity.pdbx_description
1 polymer ?
#
loop_
_entity_poly.entity_id
_entity_poly.type
_entity_poly.pdbx_seq_one_letter_code
_entity_poly.pdbx_strand_id
1 'polypeptide(L)'
;MPPRKRRSYTTEYKIEAAHRVIDSGRTIAEVARELGIDPGMLSVWVKDERRRVTAAEAVGEAPLDAAERAELLRLRSRVSELEKDNQFLAKASAYFASKTNPRGSN
;
A
#
# COMPACT_ATOMS: atom_id res chain seq x y z
N MET A 1 -6.09 -22.61 -42.53
CA MET A 1 -5.20 -21.67 -41.83
C MET A 1 -5.14 -22.09 -40.36
N PRO A 2 -3.98 -22.43 -39.77
CA PRO A 2 -3.93 -22.84 -38.37
C PRO A 2 -4.29 -21.66 -37.44
N PRO A 3 -4.98 -21.89 -36.32
CA PRO A 3 -5.37 -20.82 -35.40
C PRO A 3 -4.13 -20.14 -34.80
N ARG A 4 -4.14 -18.81 -34.79
CA ARG A 4 -3.03 -17.99 -34.27
C ARG A 4 -2.91 -18.22 -32.76
N LYS A 5 -1.75 -18.72 -32.29
CA LYS A 5 -1.48 -18.96 -30.86
C LYS A 5 -1.64 -17.65 -30.08
N ARG A 6 -2.63 -17.57 -29.20
CA ARG A 6 -2.89 -16.38 -28.37
C ARG A 6 -1.76 -16.25 -27.34
N ARG A 7 -1.16 -15.07 -27.23
CA ARG A 7 -0.24 -14.76 -26.11
C ARG A 7 -1.06 -14.78 -24.82
N SER A 8 -0.63 -15.58 -23.84
CA SER A 8 -1.17 -15.56 -22.48
C SER A 8 -0.28 -14.70 -21.60
N TYR A 9 -0.90 -13.92 -20.72
CA TYR A 9 -0.22 -13.11 -19.71
C TYR A 9 -0.65 -13.60 -18.33
N THR A 10 0.28 -13.58 -17.38
CA THR A 10 -0.01 -13.93 -15.98
C THR A 10 -0.98 -12.93 -15.38
N THR A 11 -1.71 -13.34 -14.35
CA THR A 11 -2.68 -12.46 -13.68
C THR A 11 -1.99 -11.25 -13.06
N GLU A 12 -0.82 -11.46 -12.45
CA GLU A 12 0.02 -10.44 -11.83
C GLU A 12 0.43 -9.37 -12.86
N TYR A 13 0.84 -9.80 -14.06
CA TYR A 13 1.24 -8.87 -15.12
C TYR A 13 0.08 -8.00 -15.59
N LYS A 14 -1.13 -8.57 -15.69
CA LYS A 14 -2.33 -7.82 -16.08
C LYS A 14 -2.69 -6.76 -15.05
N ILE A 15 -2.63 -7.13 -13.77
CA ILE A 15 -2.90 -6.23 -12.64
C ILE A 15 -1.86 -5.10 -12.61
N GLU A 16 -0.57 -5.42 -12.71
CA GLU A 16 0.50 -4.41 -12.71
C GLU A 16 0.36 -3.45 -13.91
N ALA A 17 0.09 -3.97 -15.11
CA ALA A 17 -0.13 -3.15 -16.29
C ALA A 17 -1.35 -2.22 -16.14
N ALA A 18 -2.42 -2.69 -15.49
CA ALA A 18 -3.60 -1.88 -15.19
C ALA A 18 -3.30 -0.78 -14.16
N HIS A 19 -2.59 -1.11 -13.07
CA HIS A 19 -2.15 -0.13 -12.07
C HIS A 19 -1.25 0.95 -12.67
N ARG A 20 -0.35 0.59 -13.59
CA ARG A 20 0.47 1.57 -14.29
C ARG A 20 -0.35 2.62 -15.03
N VAL A 21 -1.56 2.31 -15.51
CA VAL A 21 -2.47 3.29 -16.12
C VAL A 21 -3.26 4.05 -15.04
N ILE A 22 -3.80 3.34 -14.05
CA ILE A 22 -4.66 3.91 -13.01
C ILE A 22 -3.89 4.89 -12.12
N ASP A 23 -2.70 4.50 -11.67
CA ASP A 23 -1.93 5.24 -10.67
C ASP A 23 -1.16 6.41 -11.29
N SER A 24 -0.75 6.30 -12.57
CA SER A 24 0.07 7.33 -13.24
C SER A 24 -0.74 8.38 -14.00
N GLY A 25 -2.04 8.16 -14.22
CA GLY A 25 -2.90 9.05 -15.02
C GLY A 25 -2.54 9.12 -16.52
N ARG A 26 -1.55 8.34 -16.97
CA ARG A 26 -1.13 8.26 -18.39
C ARG A 26 -2.18 7.55 -19.24
N THR A 27 -2.17 7.82 -20.54
CA THR A 27 -3.14 7.19 -21.45
C THR A 27 -2.84 5.71 -21.64
N ILE A 28 -3.89 4.91 -21.89
CA ILE A 28 -3.75 3.47 -22.20
C ILE A 28 -2.81 3.27 -23.40
N ALA A 29 -2.87 4.14 -24.41
CA ALA A 29 -2.04 4.03 -25.61
C ALA A 29 -0.54 4.20 -25.33
N GLU A 30 -0.18 5.11 -24.41
CA GLU A 30 1.23 5.32 -24.02
C GLU A 30 1.77 4.11 -23.26
N VAL A 31 1.02 3.63 -22.26
CA VAL A 31 1.42 2.48 -21.45
C VAL A 31 1.47 1.19 -22.28
N ALA A 32 0.51 0.99 -23.19
CA ALA A 32 0.50 -0.16 -24.09
C ALA A 32 1.73 -0.17 -25.02
N ARG A 33 2.14 1.01 -25.51
CA ARG A 33 3.34 1.16 -26.34
C ARG A 33 4.61 0.84 -25.56
N GLU A 34 4.72 1.33 -24.32
CA GLU A 34 5.85 1.04 -23.42
C GLU A 34 5.97 -0.46 -23.12
N LEU A 35 4.83 -1.12 -22.88
CA LEU A 35 4.77 -2.55 -22.54
C LEU A 35 4.81 -3.47 -23.78
N GLY A 36 4.73 -2.92 -25.00
CA GLY A 36 4.69 -3.69 -26.24
C GLY A 36 3.46 -4.60 -26.36
N ILE A 37 2.32 -4.16 -25.82
CA ILE A 37 1.04 -4.89 -25.84
C ILE A 37 -0.03 -4.15 -26.63
N ASP A 38 -1.09 -4.86 -26.99
CA ASP A 38 -2.23 -4.26 -27.68
C ASP A 38 -3.01 -3.30 -26.74
N PRO A 39 -3.28 -2.04 -27.15
CA PRO A 39 -4.02 -1.08 -26.33
C PRO A 39 -5.45 -1.52 -25.98
N GLY A 40 -6.12 -2.24 -26.89
CA GLY A 40 -7.45 -2.77 -26.63
C GLY A 40 -7.43 -3.82 -25.52
N MET A 41 -6.42 -4.70 -25.52
CA MET A 41 -6.21 -5.67 -24.45
C MET A 41 -5.93 -5.00 -23.10
N LEU A 42 -5.05 -3.98 -23.08
CA LEU A 42 -4.77 -3.21 -21.87
C LEU A 42 -6.02 -2.48 -21.36
N SER A 43 -6.85 -1.95 -22.26
CA SER A 43 -8.11 -1.30 -21.88
C SER A 43 -9.07 -2.24 -21.17
N VAL A 44 -9.13 -3.52 -21.57
CA VAL A 44 -9.95 -4.52 -20.87
C VAL A 44 -9.42 -4.75 -19.46
N TRP A 45 -8.11 -4.91 -19.30
CA TRP A 45 -7.50 -5.13 -17.98
C TRP A 45 -7.68 -3.94 -17.04
N VAL A 46 -7.54 -2.71 -17.54
CA VAL A 46 -7.82 -1.50 -16.77
C VAL A 46 -9.27 -1.45 -16.31
N LYS A 47 -10.22 -1.85 -17.16
CA LYS A 47 -11.65 -1.88 -16.81
C LYS A 47 -11.94 -2.94 -15.75
N ASP A 48 -11.35 -4.13 -15.88
CA ASP A 48 -11.52 -5.22 -14.92
C ASP A 48 -10.89 -4.86 -13.57
N GLU A 49 -9.71 -4.23 -13.56
CA GLU A 49 -9.06 -3.78 -12.33
C GLU A 49 -9.85 -2.67 -11.64
N ARG A 50 -10.36 -1.67 -12.38
CA ARG A 50 -11.24 -0.64 -11.81
C ARG A 50 -12.48 -1.25 -11.16
N ARG A 51 -13.10 -2.25 -11.79
CA ARG A 51 -14.24 -2.97 -11.21
C ARG A 51 -13.84 -3.74 -9.96
N ARG A 52 -12.67 -4.36 -9.94
CA ARG A 52 -12.13 -5.08 -8.77
C ARG A 52 -11.94 -4.12 -7.60
N VAL A 53 -11.35 -2.96 -7.85
CA VAL A 53 -11.16 -1.91 -6.83
C VAL A 53 -12.52 -1.41 -6.32
N THR A 54 -13.45 -1.05 -7.20
CA THR A 54 -14.80 -0.60 -6.77
C THR A 54 -15.57 -1.68 -6.02
N ALA A 55 -15.45 -2.95 -6.41
CA ALA A 55 -16.07 -4.06 -5.68
C ALA A 55 -15.43 -4.25 -4.30
N ALA A 56 -14.11 -4.08 -4.20
CA ALA A 56 -13.38 -4.13 -2.95
C ALA A 56 -13.72 -2.95 -2.02
N GLU A 57 -13.91 -1.74 -2.56
CA GLU A 57 -14.42 -0.57 -1.83
C GLU A 57 -15.80 -0.84 -1.23
N ALA A 58 -16.70 -1.48 -1.99
CA ALA A 58 -18.05 -1.80 -1.52
C ALA A 58 -18.08 -2.80 -0.34
N VAL A 59 -17.01 -3.59 -0.16
CA VAL A 59 -16.87 -4.55 0.96
C VAL A 59 -15.82 -4.12 2.00
N GLY A 60 -15.22 -2.94 1.85
CA GLY A 60 -14.20 -2.41 2.77
C GLY A 60 -12.80 -3.04 2.65
N GLU A 61 -12.51 -3.76 1.56
CA GLU A 61 -11.23 -4.43 1.28
C GLU A 61 -10.43 -3.77 0.15
N ALA A 62 -10.72 -2.50 -0.17
CA ALA A 62 -10.01 -1.78 -1.22
C ALA A 62 -8.49 -1.80 -0.99
N PRO A 63 -7.67 -2.10 -2.02
CA PRO A 63 -6.24 -1.86 -1.93
C PRO A 63 -6.01 -0.37 -1.66
N LEU A 64 -5.30 -0.05 -0.58
CA LEU A 64 -4.96 1.34 -0.25
C LEU A 64 -4.36 2.03 -1.48
N ASP A 65 -4.73 3.28 -1.74
CA ASP A 65 -4.09 4.06 -2.78
C ASP A 65 -2.63 4.41 -2.39
N ALA A 66 -1.87 5.01 -3.31
CA ALA A 66 -0.47 5.36 -3.05
C ALA A 66 -0.30 6.38 -1.91
N ALA A 67 -1.23 7.33 -1.78
CA ALA A 67 -1.22 8.34 -0.72
C ALA A 67 -1.61 7.73 0.63
N GLU A 68 -2.61 6.85 0.66
CA GLU A 68 -3.03 6.07 1.83
C GLU A 68 -1.90 5.15 2.31
N ARG A 69 -1.19 4.50 1.39
CA ARG A 69 0.02 3.71 1.74
C ARG A 69 1.11 4.59 2.34
N ALA A 70 1.36 5.76 1.77
CA ALA A 70 2.38 6.69 2.28
C ALA A 70 2.00 7.22 3.68
N GLU A 71 0.74 7.59 3.89
CA GLU A 71 0.26 8.05 5.20
C GLU A 71 0.29 6.93 6.23
N LEU A 72 -0.05 5.69 5.85
CA LEU A 72 0.05 4.53 6.72
C LEU A 72 1.49 4.27 7.18
N LEU A 73 2.48 4.40 6.29
CA LEU A 73 3.89 4.29 6.66
C LEU A 73 4.31 5.42 7.61
N ARG A 74 3.87 6.66 7.35
CA ARG A 74 4.13 7.82 8.21
C ARG A 74 3.55 7.61 9.61
N LEU A 75 2.31 7.16 9.69
CA LEU A 75 1.62 6.88 10.95
C LEU A 75 2.31 5.76 11.72
N ARG A 76 2.73 4.67 11.06
CA ARG A 76 3.49 3.60 11.73
C ARG A 76 4.82 4.09 12.30
N SER A 77 5.54 4.94 11.57
CA SER A 77 6.76 5.56 12.08
C SER A 77 6.48 6.45 13.29
N ARG A 78 5.43 7.28 13.23
CA ARG A 78 5.00 8.13 14.34
C ARG A 78 4.68 7.31 15.60
N VAL A 79 3.95 6.20 15.45
CA VAL A 79 3.61 5.31 16.57
C VAL A 79 4.87 4.71 17.19
N SER A 80 5.81 4.24 16.37
CA SER A 80 7.07 3.67 16.88
C SER A 80 7.89 4.69 17.68
N GLU A 81 7.96 5.95 17.22
CA GLU A 81 8.64 7.00 17.98
C GLU A 81 7.92 7.31 19.30
N LEU A 82 6.58 7.42 19.29
CA LEU A 82 5.80 7.65 20.51
C LEU A 82 5.93 6.50 21.52
N GLU A 83 6.04 5.26 21.06
CA GLU A 83 6.29 4.10 21.92
C GLU A 83 7.67 4.19 22.59
N LYS A 84 8.71 4.60 21.86
CA LYS A 84 10.05 4.81 22.43
C LYS A 84 10.04 5.92 23.48
N ASP A 85 9.39 7.04 23.20
CA ASP A 85 9.26 8.17 24.13
C ASP A 85 8.52 7.74 25.40
N ASN A 86 7.40 7.03 25.25
CA ASN A 86 6.66 6.48 26.40
C ASN A 86 7.51 5.51 27.22
N GLN A 87 8.28 4.62 26.59
CA GLN A 87 9.18 3.73 27.31
C GLN A 87 10.27 4.49 28.06
N PHE A 88 10.82 5.56 27.47
CA PHE A 88 11.81 6.40 28.13
C PHE A 88 11.21 7.11 29.34
N LEU A 89 10.04 7.73 29.19
CA LEU A 89 9.32 8.40 30.29
C LEU A 89 8.93 7.44 31.40
N ALA A 90 8.49 6.22 31.05
CA ALA A 90 8.18 5.18 32.03
C ALA A 90 9.42 4.78 32.84
N LYS A 91 10.57 4.59 32.18
CA LYS A 91 11.86 4.28 32.84
C LYS A 91 12.32 5.44 33.73
N ALA A 92 12.21 6.68 33.26
CA ALA A 92 12.54 7.86 34.05
C ALA A 92 11.64 7.96 35.29
N SER A 93 10.33 7.79 35.11
CA SER A 93 9.35 7.84 36.22
C SER A 93 9.63 6.75 37.26
N ALA A 94 9.91 5.52 36.83
CA ALA A 94 10.30 4.43 37.72
C ALA A 94 11.61 4.73 38.47
N TYR A 95 12.61 5.30 37.78
CA TYR A 95 13.85 5.74 38.41
C TYR A 95 13.59 6.79 39.49
N PHE A 96 12.82 7.84 39.19
CA PHE A 96 12.52 8.89 40.15
C PHE A 96 11.70 8.39 41.33
N ALA A 97 10.69 7.55 41.10
CA ALA A 97 9.91 6.91 42.17
C ALA A 97 10.80 6.09 43.13
N SER A 98 11.80 5.38 42.59
CA SER A 98 12.77 4.62 43.40
C SER A 98 13.72 5.51 44.21
N LYS A 99 13.99 6.74 43.75
CA LYS A 99 14.84 7.73 44.44
C LYS A 99 14.08 8.52 45.50
N THR A 100 12.78 8.73 45.32
CA THR A 100 11.93 9.48 46.25
C THR A 100 11.42 8.66 47.41
N ASN A 101 11.64 7.34 47.47
CA ASN A 101 11.40 6.57 48.68
C ASN A 101 12.53 6.88 49.68
N PRO A 102 12.34 7.80 50.66
CA PRO A 102 13.33 7.96 51.70
C PRO A 102 13.31 6.63 52.45
N ARG A 103 14.48 6.08 52.76
CA ARG A 103 14.57 4.95 53.68
C ARG A 103 13.71 5.30 54.89
N GLY A 104 12.63 4.55 55.07
CA GLY A 104 11.79 4.63 56.27
C GLY A 104 12.72 4.58 57.46
N SER A 105 12.71 5.69 58.20
CA SER A 105 13.48 5.90 59.41
C SER A 105 13.26 4.73 60.35
N ASN A 106 14.37 4.26 60.93
CA ASN A 106 14.40 3.38 62.10
C ASN A 106 13.68 4.04 63.29
#